data_AF-A0A6N4Q181-F1
#
_entry.id   AF-A0A6N4Q181-F1
#
_cell.length_a   1.000
_cell.length_b   1.000
_cell.length_c   1.000
_cell.angle_alpha   90.00
_cell.angle_beta   90.00
_cell.angle_gamma   90.00
#
_symmetry.space_group_name_H-M   'P 1'
#
loop_
_entity.id
_entity.type
_entity.pdbx_description
1 polymer ?
#
loop_
_entity_poly.entity_id
_entity_poly.type
_entity_poly.pdbx_seq_one_letter_code
_entity_poly.pdbx_strand_id
1 'polypeptide(L)'
;MGLLYSKTYPYIIALLCSILSYKFSSYIPYPNIPTILPQTMTFGGIIVGFFATTLTILYSIDESKTLIKKIKKADYYDLIVSYLFQTIYSGFILASISTAGLFMNFQIVNIFDQIYFSIWVFTFISSLLLSFRIIRILGKILSSN
;
A
#
# COMPACT_ATOMS: atom_id res chain seq x y z
N MET A 1 -6.01 16.12 -18.25
CA MET A 1 -4.99 16.82 -17.43
C MET A 1 -5.18 16.56 -15.92
N GLY A 2 -4.83 15.37 -15.41
CA GLY A 2 -4.98 15.07 -13.97
C GLY A 2 -4.33 13.78 -13.46
N LEU A 3 -3.55 13.08 -14.28
CA LEU A 3 -2.93 11.80 -13.90
C LEU A 3 -1.61 11.97 -13.13
N LEU A 4 -0.94 13.13 -13.26
CA LEU A 4 0.33 13.43 -12.59
C LEU A 4 0.16 13.99 -11.16
N TYR A 5 -0.97 14.63 -10.85
CA TYR A 5 -1.31 15.10 -9.49
C TYR A 5 -1.60 13.94 -8.51
N SER A 6 -1.69 12.70 -9.02
CA SER A 6 -2.03 11.48 -8.29
C SER A 6 -0.82 10.63 -7.86
N LYS A 7 0.42 11.05 -8.20
CA LYS A 7 1.62 10.25 -7.86
C LYS A 7 1.98 10.34 -6.37
N THR A 8 1.80 11.51 -5.76
CA THR A 8 2.35 11.82 -4.42
C THR A 8 1.31 11.80 -3.31
N TYR A 9 0.01 11.86 -3.64
CA TYR A 9 -1.06 11.87 -2.64
C TYR A 9 -1.04 10.68 -1.66
N PRO A 10 -0.68 9.43 -2.05
CA PRO A 10 -0.68 8.31 -1.11
C PRO A 10 0.31 8.54 0.04
N TYR A 11 1.48 9.08 -0.30
CA TYR A 11 2.54 9.37 0.66
C TYR A 11 2.24 10.60 1.50
N ILE A 12 1.65 11.64 0.92
CA ILE A 12 1.28 12.87 1.66
C ILE A 12 0.19 12.55 2.69
N ILE A 13 -0.85 11.80 2.31
CA ILE A 13 -1.91 11.40 3.24
C ILE A 13 -1.35 10.48 4.32
N ALA A 14 -0.52 9.50 3.94
CA ALA A 14 0.13 8.62 4.91
C ALA A 14 0.99 9.42 5.91
N LEU A 15 1.74 10.41 5.44
CA LEU A 15 2.58 11.27 6.28
C LEU A 15 1.73 12.14 7.23
N LEU A 16 0.64 12.73 6.74
CA LEU A 16 -0.29 13.49 7.59
C LEU A 16 -0.91 12.60 8.67
N CYS A 17 -1.42 11.43 8.32
CA CYS A 17 -1.99 10.50 9.29
C CYS A 17 -0.96 9.98 10.30
N SER A 18 0.28 9.75 9.87
CA SER A 18 1.39 9.35 10.74
C SER A 18 1.75 10.45 11.75
N ILE A 19 1.82 11.71 11.31
CA ILE A 19 2.06 12.87 12.21
C ILE A 19 0.89 13.05 13.19
N LEU A 20 -0.36 12.91 12.72
CA LEU A 20 -1.53 12.97 13.58
C LEU A 20 -1.51 11.84 14.62
N SER A 21 -1.16 10.61 14.23
CA SER A 21 -1.06 9.49 15.16
C SER A 21 -0.02 9.73 16.26
N TYR A 22 1.11 10.35 15.93
CA TYR A 22 2.14 10.70 16.91
C TYR A 22 1.65 11.79 17.88
N LYS A 23 1.05 12.88 17.36
CA LYS A 23 0.55 13.99 18.18
C LYS A 23 -0.63 13.63 19.08
N PHE A 24 -1.52 12.75 18.61
CA PHE A 24 -2.71 12.34 19.36
C PHE A 24 -2.50 11.06 20.18
N SER A 25 -1.30 10.47 20.16
CA SER A 25 -0.96 9.27 20.95
C SER A 25 -1.16 9.44 22.46
N SER A 26 -1.08 10.67 22.97
CA SER A 26 -1.34 10.98 24.38
C SER A 26 -2.83 11.10 24.74
N TYR A 27 -3.71 11.26 23.74
CA TYR A 27 -5.15 11.49 23.92
C TYR A 27 -6.00 10.29 23.53
N ILE A 28 -5.51 9.45 22.62
CA ILE A 28 -6.19 8.25 22.15
C ILE A 28 -5.52 7.05 22.82
N PRO A 29 -6.25 6.21 23.57
CA PRO A 29 -5.67 5.02 24.16
C PRO A 29 -5.08 4.16 23.04
N TYR A 30 -3.83 3.71 23.23
CA TYR A 30 -3.18 2.82 22.27
C TYR A 30 -4.10 1.62 22.02
N PRO A 31 -4.50 1.36 20.76
CA PRO A 31 -5.23 0.14 20.46
C PRO A 31 -4.36 -1.04 20.87
N ASN A 32 -4.97 -2.20 21.13
CA ASN A 32 -4.25 -3.39 21.56
C ASN A 32 -3.33 -3.88 20.40
N ILE A 33 -2.14 -3.28 20.30
CA ILE A 33 -1.19 -3.44 19.18
C ILE A 33 -0.91 -4.93 18.90
N PRO A 34 -0.65 -5.78 19.91
CA PRO A 34 -0.47 -7.21 19.70
C PRO A 34 -1.62 -7.91 18.95
N THR A 35 -2.86 -7.41 19.04
CA THR A 35 -4.01 -8.02 18.38
C THR A 35 -4.19 -7.59 16.92
N ILE A 36 -3.76 -6.38 16.56
CA ILE A 36 -3.93 -5.81 15.21
C ILE A 36 -2.73 -6.11 14.28
N LEU A 37 -1.54 -6.33 14.84
CA LEU A 37 -0.34 -6.67 14.06
C LEU A 37 -0.50 -7.96 13.24
N PRO A 38 -1.04 -9.09 13.76
CA PRO A 38 -1.26 -10.30 12.96
C PRO A 38 -2.28 -10.10 11.83
N GLN A 39 -3.31 -9.29 12.07
CA GLN A 39 -4.34 -8.97 11.09
C GLN A 39 -3.75 -8.14 9.94
N THR A 40 -2.92 -7.15 10.25
CA THR A 40 -2.26 -6.32 9.25
C THR A 40 -1.14 -7.04 8.50
N MET A 41 -0.42 -7.97 9.16
CA MET A 41 0.50 -8.89 8.49
C MET A 41 -0.23 -9.73 7.44
N THR A 42 -1.36 -10.33 7.81
CA THR A 42 -2.23 -11.09 6.88
C THR A 42 -2.69 -10.21 5.72
N PHE A 43 -3.14 -8.99 6.00
CA PHE A 43 -3.55 -8.04 4.97
C PHE A 43 -2.42 -7.67 3.99
N GLY A 44 -1.21 -7.42 4.50
CA GLY A 44 -0.03 -7.19 3.67
C GLY A 44 0.28 -8.37 2.75
N GLY A 45 0.17 -9.61 3.26
CA GLY A 45 0.31 -10.82 2.46
C GLY A 45 -0.74 -10.95 1.34
N ILE A 46 -2.00 -10.60 1.62
CA ILE A 46 -3.08 -10.57 0.62
C ILE A 46 -2.78 -9.57 -0.49
N ILE A 47 -2.34 -8.35 -0.14
CA ILE A 47 -1.93 -7.33 -1.11
C ILE A 47 -0.84 -7.89 -2.04
N VAL A 48 0.24 -8.43 -1.45
CA VAL A 48 1.36 -8.99 -2.20
C VAL A 48 0.89 -10.08 -3.18
N GLY A 49 0.15 -11.08 -2.69
CA GLY A 49 -0.29 -12.21 -3.51
C GLY A 49 -1.24 -11.79 -4.65
N PHE A 50 -2.20 -10.92 -4.34
CA PHE A 50 -3.17 -10.43 -5.33
C PHE A 50 -2.50 -9.63 -6.44
N PHE A 51 -1.63 -8.68 -6.09
CA PHE A 51 -0.98 -7.82 -7.08
C PHE A 51 0.14 -8.54 -7.82
N ALA A 52 0.85 -9.50 -7.21
CA ALA A 52 1.79 -10.37 -7.92
C ALA A 52 1.08 -11.22 -8.97
N THR A 53 -0.08 -11.80 -8.63
CA THR A 53 -0.91 -12.55 -9.59
C THR A 53 -1.39 -11.64 -10.72
N THR A 54 -1.84 -10.43 -10.38
CA THR A 54 -2.25 -9.42 -11.37
C THR A 54 -1.12 -9.07 -12.32
N LEU A 55 0.11 -8.93 -11.81
CA LEU A 55 1.31 -8.66 -12.61
C LEU A 55 1.62 -9.82 -13.57
N THR A 56 1.54 -11.07 -13.08
CA THR A 56 1.71 -12.26 -13.92
C THR A 56 0.68 -12.31 -15.04
N ILE A 57 -0.60 -12.05 -14.73
CA ILE A 57 -1.68 -11.98 -15.74
C ILE A 57 -1.38 -10.87 -16.76
N LEU A 58 -0.93 -9.70 -16.30
CA LEU A 58 -0.61 -8.58 -17.18
C LEU A 58 0.53 -8.92 -18.15
N TYR A 59 1.51 -9.72 -17.72
CA TYR A 59 2.59 -10.21 -18.57
C TYR A 59 2.17 -11.38 -19.49
N SER A 60 1.22 -12.22 -19.06
CA SER A 60 0.78 -13.39 -19.84
C SER A 60 -0.20 -13.05 -20.96
N ILE A 61 -0.80 -11.86 -20.96
CA ILE A 61 -1.70 -11.44 -22.02
C ILE A 61 -0.86 -11.14 -23.29
N ASP A 62 -1.20 -11.81 -24.38
CA ASP A 62 -0.56 -11.61 -25.68
C ASP A 62 -0.60 -10.15 -26.15
N GLU A 63 0.53 -9.70 -26.70
CA GLU A 63 0.65 -8.40 -27.35
C GLU A 63 -0.29 -8.21 -28.54
N SER A 64 -0.84 -9.30 -29.08
CA SER A 64 -1.79 -9.28 -30.18
C SER A 64 -3.16 -8.71 -29.77
N LYS A 65 -3.51 -8.72 -28.48
CA LYS A 65 -4.79 -8.18 -28.01
C LYS A 65 -4.81 -6.64 -28.08
N THR A 66 -5.85 -6.11 -28.70
CA THR A 66 -6.06 -4.68 -28.98
C THR A 66 -5.94 -3.79 -27.73
N LEU A 67 -6.30 -4.32 -26.57
CA LEU A 67 -6.22 -3.63 -25.27
C LEU A 67 -4.76 -3.37 -24.84
N ILE A 68 -3.87 -4.37 -24.97
CA ILE A 68 -2.45 -4.19 -24.64
C ILE A 68 -1.75 -3.30 -25.66
N LYS A 69 -2.09 -3.39 -26.95
CA LYS A 69 -1.56 -2.45 -27.95
C LYS A 69 -1.94 -1.00 -27.64
N LYS A 70 -3.16 -0.74 -27.17
CA LYS A 70 -3.61 0.60 -26.76
C LYS A 70 -2.87 1.09 -25.50
N ILE A 71 -2.64 0.21 -24.51
CA ILE A 71 -1.94 0.56 -23.27
C ILE A 71 -0.43 0.76 -23.50
N LYS A 72 0.22 -0.08 -24.32
CA LYS A 72 1.64 0.06 -24.70
C LYS A 72 1.91 1.25 -25.60
N LYS A 73 1.01 1.56 -26.56
CA LYS A 73 1.16 2.75 -27.43
C LYS A 73 1.03 4.09 -26.70
N ALA A 74 0.58 4.08 -25.45
CA ALA A 74 0.26 5.30 -24.69
C ALA A 74 1.15 5.48 -23.45
N ASP A 75 2.30 4.79 -23.36
CA ASP A 75 3.24 4.80 -22.21
C ASP A 75 2.63 4.44 -20.84
N TYR A 76 1.38 3.95 -20.83
CA TYR A 76 0.70 3.58 -19.59
C TYR A 76 1.09 2.19 -19.09
N TYR A 77 1.61 1.31 -19.94
CA TYR A 77 1.99 -0.05 -19.55
C TYR A 77 3.07 -0.06 -18.47
N ASP A 78 4.20 0.58 -18.73
CA ASP A 78 5.33 0.64 -17.79
C ASP A 78 4.96 1.37 -16.50
N LEU A 79 4.07 2.36 -16.60
CA LEU A 79 3.55 3.10 -15.45
C LEU A 79 2.64 2.23 -14.57
N ILE A 80 1.78 1.39 -15.16
CA ILE A 80 0.93 0.43 -14.41
C ILE A 80 1.81 -0.62 -13.74
N VAL A 81 2.77 -1.19 -14.48
CA VAL A 81 3.73 -2.16 -13.94
C VAL A 81 4.52 -1.55 -12.78
N SER A 82 5.03 -0.32 -12.92
CA SER A 82 5.72 0.40 -11.85
C SER A 82 4.83 0.58 -10.61
N TYR A 83 3.56 0.95 -10.80
CA TYR A 83 2.63 1.08 -9.69
C TYR A 83 2.29 -0.26 -9.03
N LEU A 84 2.21 -1.36 -9.80
CA LEU A 84 1.98 -2.70 -9.25
C LEU A 84 3.15 -3.08 -8.35
N PHE A 85 4.38 -2.88 -8.81
CA PHE A 85 5.58 -3.11 -7.99
C PHE A 85 5.59 -2.23 -6.72
N GLN A 86 5.26 -0.95 -6.82
CA GLN A 86 5.16 -0.07 -5.64
C GLN A 86 4.16 -0.61 -4.62
N THR A 87 3.00 -1.08 -5.07
CA THR A 87 1.97 -1.65 -4.18
C THR A 87 2.47 -2.96 -3.55
N ILE A 88 3.06 -3.85 -4.33
CA ILE A 88 3.65 -5.11 -3.84
C ILE A 88 4.71 -4.83 -2.78
N TYR A 89 5.67 -3.95 -3.06
CA TYR A 89 6.71 -3.57 -2.10
C TYR A 89 6.12 -2.95 -0.84
N SER A 90 5.10 -2.08 -0.96
CA SER A 90 4.44 -1.52 0.22
C SER A 90 3.77 -2.60 1.08
N GLY A 91 3.12 -3.59 0.46
CA GLY A 91 2.50 -4.72 1.15
C GLY A 91 3.53 -5.59 1.86
N PHE A 92 4.68 -5.85 1.23
CA PHE A 92 5.81 -6.53 1.85
C PHE A 92 6.36 -5.75 3.04
N ILE A 93 6.63 -4.46 2.88
CA ILE A 93 7.13 -3.59 3.95
C ILE A 93 6.15 -3.58 5.13
N LEU A 94 4.85 -3.44 4.86
CA LEU A 94 3.80 -3.50 5.89
C LEU A 94 3.83 -4.85 6.63
N ALA A 95 3.87 -5.96 5.91
CA ALA A 95 3.93 -7.28 6.52
C ALA A 95 5.19 -7.44 7.38
N SER A 96 6.36 -7.05 6.87
CA SER A 96 7.64 -7.12 7.59
C SER A 96 7.66 -6.26 8.85
N ILE A 97 7.17 -5.02 8.79
CA ILE A 97 7.07 -4.15 9.97
C ILE A 97 6.10 -4.75 10.98
N SER A 98 4.94 -5.23 10.54
CA SER A 98 3.97 -5.88 11.42
C SER A 98 4.55 -7.11 12.10
N THR A 99 5.32 -7.95 11.38
CA THR A 99 6.03 -9.09 11.94
C THR A 99 7.07 -8.64 12.97
N ALA A 100 7.86 -7.60 12.68
CA ALA A 100 8.85 -7.07 13.61
C ALA A 100 8.20 -6.58 14.93
N GLY A 101 7.03 -5.94 14.85
CA GLY A 101 6.28 -5.50 16.02
C GLY A 101 5.77 -6.64 16.91
N LEU A 102 5.57 -7.85 16.39
CA LEU A 102 5.14 -8.99 17.22
C LEU A 102 6.20 -9.40 18.26
N PHE A 103 7.46 -9.04 18.03
CA PHE A 103 8.56 -9.29 18.96
C PHE A 103 8.78 -8.14 19.95
N MET A 104 8.03 -7.03 19.83
CA MET A 104 8.14 -5.89 20.74
C MET A 104 7.19 -6.04 21.94
N ASN A 105 7.67 -5.66 23.12
CA ASN A 105 6.86 -5.67 24.34
C ASN A 105 6.26 -4.28 24.59
N PHE A 106 4.98 -4.10 24.29
CA PHE A 106 4.23 -2.84 24.44
C PHE A 106 3.69 -2.60 25.87
N GLN A 107 4.23 -3.26 26.90
CA GLN A 107 3.75 -3.14 28.28
C GLN A 107 4.07 -1.79 28.94
N ILE A 108 5.15 -1.12 28.54
CA ILE A 108 5.55 0.19 29.06
C ILE A 108 5.63 1.14 27.88
N VAL A 109 4.72 2.12 27.82
CA VAL A 109 4.68 3.11 26.72
C VAL A 109 5.98 3.92 26.71
N ASN A 110 6.87 3.58 25.79
CA ASN A 110 8.12 4.29 25.57
C ASN A 110 8.05 5.14 24.28
N ILE A 111 8.99 6.08 24.15
CA ILE A 111 9.15 6.88 22.92
C ILE A 111 9.35 5.97 21.68
N PHE A 112 9.98 4.81 21.87
CA PHE A 112 10.19 3.80 20.83
C PHE A 112 8.89 3.22 20.31
N ASP A 113 7.91 2.97 21.19
CA ASP A 113 6.60 2.44 20.80
C ASP A 113 5.80 3.47 20.00
N GLN A 114 5.95 4.75 20.36
CA GLN A 114 5.32 5.86 19.65
C GLN A 114 5.87 6.01 18.23
N ILE A 115 7.20 5.95 18.09
CA ILE A 115 7.87 6.00 16.79
C ILE A 115 7.50 4.78 15.95
N TYR A 116 7.56 3.59 16.53
CA TYR A 116 7.17 2.35 15.86
C TYR A 116 5.73 2.42 15.35
N PHE A 117 4.78 2.82 16.19
CA PHE A 117 3.38 2.94 15.82
C PHE A 117 3.17 3.97 14.70
N SER A 118 3.85 5.12 14.78
CA SER A 118 3.77 6.16 13.75
C SER A 118 4.29 5.67 12.38
N ILE A 119 5.41 4.93 12.38
CA ILE A 119 5.95 4.27 11.18
C ILE A 119 4.97 3.23 10.65
N TRP A 120 4.43 2.39 11.55
CA TRP A 120 3.48 1.35 11.19
C TRP A 120 2.23 1.93 10.53
N VAL A 121 1.63 2.99 11.12
CA VAL A 121 0.49 3.73 10.56
C VAL A 121 0.81 4.29 9.18
N PHE A 122 1.99 4.89 9.01
CA PHE A 122 2.45 5.40 7.71
C PHE A 122 2.45 4.29 6.66
N THR A 123 3.08 3.15 6.95
CA THR A 123 3.14 2.03 6.01
C THR A 123 1.79 1.39 5.74
N PHE A 124 0.92 1.30 6.74
CA PHE A 124 -0.43 0.77 6.57
C PHE A 124 -1.25 1.63 5.61
N ILE A 125 -1.29 2.94 5.86
CA ILE A 125 -2.07 3.89 5.04
C ILE A 125 -1.48 4.00 3.63
N SER A 126 -0.15 4.05 3.52
CA SER A 126 0.52 4.05 2.20
C SER A 126 0.12 2.80 1.40
N SER A 127 0.18 1.62 2.01
CA SER A 127 -0.17 0.36 1.33
C SER A 127 -1.63 0.33 0.88
N LEU A 128 -2.54 0.81 1.73
CA LEU A 128 -3.96 0.90 1.41
C LEU A 128 -4.23 1.85 0.24
N LEU A 129 -3.64 3.06 0.26
CA LEU A 129 -3.84 4.06 -0.78
C LEU A 129 -3.19 3.66 -2.11
N LEU A 130 -2.01 3.03 -2.09
CA LEU A 130 -1.35 2.49 -3.29
C LEU A 130 -2.17 1.36 -3.91
N SER A 131 -2.73 0.48 -3.09
CA SER A 131 -3.65 -0.59 -3.53
C SER A 131 -4.89 -0.01 -4.19
N PHE A 132 -5.54 0.97 -3.54
CA PHE A 132 -6.71 1.63 -4.08
C PHE A 132 -6.42 2.35 -5.41
N ARG A 133 -5.25 2.97 -5.53
CA ARG A 133 -4.79 3.62 -6.77
C ARG A 133 -4.73 2.64 -7.93
N ILE A 134 -4.11 1.46 -7.75
CA ILE A 134 -4.04 0.44 -8.79
C ILE A 134 -5.44 -0.06 -9.16
N ILE A 135 -6.28 -0.39 -8.18
CA ILE A 135 -7.63 -0.90 -8.43
C ILE A 135 -8.43 0.10 -9.27
N ARG A 136 -8.34 1.40 -8.94
CA ARG A 136 -9.00 2.46 -9.70
C ARG A 136 -8.47 2.60 -11.13
N ILE A 137 -7.16 2.45 -11.33
CA ILE A 137 -6.55 2.52 -12.67
C ILE A 137 -7.01 1.33 -13.52
N LEU A 138 -6.91 0.11 -12.99
CA LEU A 138 -7.36 -1.11 -13.68
C LEU A 138 -8.86 -1.06 -13.98
N GLY A 139 -9.68 -0.62 -13.03
CA GLY A 139 -11.13 -0.46 -13.22
C GLY A 139 -11.48 0.52 -14.35
N LYS A 140 -10.79 1.67 -14.43
CA LYS A 140 -10.99 2.63 -15.53
C LYS A 140 -10.58 2.08 -16.90
N ILE A 141 -9.52 1.28 -16.95
CA ILE A 141 -9.10 0.63 -18.20
C ILE A 141 -10.18 -0.36 -18.66
N LEU A 142 -10.75 -1.12 -17.73
CA LEU A 142 -11.78 -2.12 -18.04
C LEU A 142 -13.10 -1.48 -18.47
N SER A 143 -13.50 -0.38 -17.83
CA SER A 143 -14.77 0.32 -18.10
C SER A 143 -14.72 1.28 -19.29
N SER A 144 -13.56 1.44 -19.94
CA SER A 144 -13.36 2.34 -21.08
C SER A 144 -13.51 1.63 -22.44
N ASN A 145 -14.05 0.41 -22.46
CA ASN A 145 -14.58 -0.23 -23.66
C ASN A 145 -16.07 0.06 -23.79
#